data_AF-A0A1V4EW22-F1
#
_entry.id   AF-A0A1V4EW22-F1
#
_cell.length_a   1.000
_cell.length_b   1.000
_cell.length_c   1.000
_cell.angle_alpha   90.00
_cell.angle_beta   90.00
_cell.angle_gamma   90.00
#
_symmetry.space_group_name_H-M   'P 1'
#
loop_
_entity.id
_entity.type
_entity.pdbx_description
1 polymer ?
#
loop_
_entity_poly.entity_id
_entity_poly.type
_entity_poly.pdbx_seq_one_letter_code
_entity_poly.pdbx_strand_id
1 'polypeptide(L)'
;MTFSKKELHQLIDALHEESQLRAAHAALTAISEASDQSWYWSEHWQEGEREADADKKTGRISEAFASVDDLMRNLRGENKS
;
A
#
# COMPACT_ATOMS: atom_id res chain seq x y z
N MET A 1 7.20 -15.90 -19.16
CA MET A 1 8.63 -16.23 -19.01
C MET A 1 9.01 -15.99 -17.57
N THR A 2 9.60 -16.98 -16.90
CA THR A 2 10.08 -16.84 -15.51
C THR A 2 11.60 -16.73 -15.54
N PHE A 3 12.16 -15.64 -15.02
CA PHE A 3 13.61 -15.47 -14.90
C PHE A 3 14.09 -15.94 -13.54
N SER A 4 15.20 -16.66 -13.49
CA SER A 4 15.87 -16.99 -12.24
C SER A 4 16.66 -15.80 -11.70
N LYS A 5 16.92 -15.78 -10.39
CA LYS A 5 17.77 -14.75 -9.76
C LYS A 5 19.15 -14.64 -10.40
N LYS A 6 19.73 -15.78 -10.83
CA LYS A 6 21.03 -15.84 -11.49
C LYS A 6 21.00 -15.14 -12.86
N GLU A 7 19.97 -15.39 -13.65
CA GLU A 7 19.81 -14.75 -14.96
C GLU A 7 19.59 -13.24 -14.83
N LEU A 8 18.84 -12.79 -13.82
CA LEU A 8 18.66 -11.37 -13.55
C LEU A 8 19.99 -10.67 -13.22
N HIS A 9 20.82 -11.27 -12.36
CA HIS A 9 22.15 -10.71 -12.06
C HIS A 9 23.02 -10.61 -13.32
N GLN A 10 23.02 -11.65 -14.17
CA GLN A 10 23.79 -11.63 -15.42
C GLN A 10 23.34 -10.53 -16.39
N LEU A 11 22.03 -10.24 -16.44
CA LEU A 11 21.50 -9.14 -17.24
C LEU A 11 21.90 -7.77 -16.69
N ILE A 12 21.89 -7.61 -15.36
CA ILE A 12 22.32 -6.37 -14.71
C ILE A 12 23.82 -6.14 -14.95
N ASP A 13 24.64 -7.19 -14.82
CA ASP A 13 26.09 -7.13 -15.06
C ASP A 13 26.44 -6.77 -16.51
N ALA A 14 25.54 -7.03 -17.46
CA ALA A 14 25.71 -6.68 -18.88
C ALA A 14 25.30 -5.24 -19.22
N LEU A 15 24.75 -4.47 -18.27
CA LEU A 15 24.42 -3.06 -18.46
C LEU A 15 25.66 -2.21 -18.17
N HIS A 16 26.13 -1.47 -19.18
CA HIS A 16 27.34 -0.64 -19.04
C HIS A 16 27.05 0.87 -19.05
N GLU A 17 25.87 1.28 -19.50
CA GLU A 17 25.49 2.69 -19.53
C GLU A 17 24.84 3.10 -18.20
N GLU A 18 25.31 4.20 -17.60
CA GLU A 18 24.79 4.70 -16.32
C GLU A 18 23.27 4.93 -16.36
N SER A 19 22.75 5.39 -17.50
CA SER A 19 21.32 5.63 -17.71
C SER A 19 20.49 4.34 -17.63
N GLN A 20 21.03 3.23 -18.15
CA GLN A 20 20.38 1.92 -18.10
C GLN A 20 20.41 1.34 -16.69
N LEU A 21 21.54 1.49 -15.98
CA LEU A 21 21.67 1.04 -14.60
C LEU A 21 20.70 1.80 -13.67
N ARG A 22 20.56 3.11 -13.86
CA ARG A 22 19.59 3.93 -13.11
C ARG A 22 18.16 3.50 -13.37
N ALA A 23 17.81 3.22 -14.62
CA ALA A 23 16.48 2.73 -14.97
C ALA A 23 16.19 1.35 -14.36
N ALA A 24 17.16 0.42 -14.41
CA ALA A 24 17.04 -0.91 -13.82
C ALA A 24 16.86 -0.83 -12.30
N HIS A 25 17.63 0.02 -11.62
CA HIS A 25 17.47 0.25 -10.17
C HIS A 25 16.07 0.75 -9.83
N ALA A 26 15.59 1.80 -10.51
CA ALA A 26 14.25 2.35 -10.26
C ALA A 26 13.14 1.31 -10.47
N ALA A 27 13.24 0.49 -11.52
CA ALA A 27 12.27 -0.57 -11.78
C ALA A 27 12.28 -1.65 -10.68
N LEU A 28 13.46 -2.10 -10.25
CA LEU A 28 13.59 -3.10 -9.18
C LEU A 28 13.07 -2.57 -7.83
N THR A 29 13.36 -1.31 -7.51
CA THR A 29 12.81 -0.63 -6.33
C THR A 29 11.28 -0.61 -6.37
N ALA A 30 10.69 -0.18 -7.48
CA ALA A 30 9.23 -0.12 -7.61
C ALA A 30 8.57 -1.50 -7.47
N ILE A 31 9.19 -2.56 -8.01
CA ILE A 31 8.70 -3.93 -7.86
C ILE A 31 8.80 -4.40 -6.41
N SER A 32 9.92 -4.11 -5.74
CA SER A 32 10.11 -4.49 -4.33
C SER A 32 9.10 -3.78 -3.41
N GLU A 33 8.92 -2.48 -3.58
CA GLU A 33 7.96 -1.69 -2.81
C GLU A 33 6.51 -2.11 -3.11
N ALA A 34 6.19 -2.45 -4.35
CA ALA A 34 4.88 -2.99 -4.71
C ALA A 34 4.61 -4.37 -4.06
N SER A 35 5.66 -5.20 -3.91
CA SER A 35 5.56 -6.48 -3.19
C SER A 35 5.20 -6.27 -1.71
N ASP A 36 5.76 -5.25 -1.08
CA ASP A 36 5.45 -4.89 0.32
C ASP A 36 4.01 -4.37 0.48
N GLN A 37 3.36 -3.99 -0.62
CA GLN A 37 1.96 -3.57 -0.69
C GLN A 37 1.03 -4.66 -1.26
N SER A 38 1.51 -5.90 -1.40
CA SER A 38 0.69 -7.02 -1.91
C SER A 38 -0.54 -7.31 -1.05
N TRP A 39 -0.49 -6.99 0.24
CA TRP A 39 -1.61 -7.13 1.17
C TRP A 39 -2.83 -6.28 0.77
N TYR A 40 -2.64 -5.15 0.07
CA TYR A 40 -3.73 -4.29 -0.41
C TYR A 40 -4.66 -5.04 -1.35
N TRP A 41 -4.10 -5.98 -2.13
CA TRP A 41 -4.85 -6.81 -3.07
C TRP A 41 -5.37 -8.11 -2.45
N SER A 42 -5.15 -8.33 -1.15
CA SER A 42 -5.71 -9.50 -0.48
C SER A 42 -7.24 -9.42 -0.45
N GLU A 43 -7.91 -10.57 -0.58
CA GLU A 43 -9.37 -10.63 -0.53
C GLU A 43 -9.92 -10.05 0.78
N HIS A 44 -9.22 -10.29 1.89
CA HIS A 44 -9.58 -9.75 3.20
C HIS A 44 -9.57 -8.21 3.21
N TRP A 45 -8.52 -7.58 2.65
CA TRP A 45 -8.46 -6.12 2.55
C TRP A 45 -9.58 -5.57 1.66
N GLN A 46 -9.80 -6.19 0.50
CA GLN A 46 -10.82 -5.77 -0.45
C GLN A 46 -12.25 -5.88 0.11
N GLU A 47 -12.50 -6.86 0.99
CA GLU A 47 -13.77 -6.94 1.72
C GLU A 47 -13.96 -5.75 2.67
N GLY A 48 -12.91 -5.37 3.41
CA GLY A 48 -12.92 -4.18 4.27
C GLY A 48 -13.15 -2.89 3.47
N GLU A 49 -12.55 -2.75 2.29
CA GLU A 49 -12.79 -1.62 1.40
C GLU A 49 -14.25 -1.55 0.94
N ARG A 50 -14.86 -2.71 0.59
CA ARG A 50 -16.28 -2.78 0.22
C ARG A 50 -17.19 -2.37 1.37
N GLU A 51 -16.91 -2.83 2.60
CA GLU A 51 -17.66 -2.45 3.79
C GLU A 51 -17.55 -0.94 4.05
N ALA A 52 -16.32 -0.41 4.07
CA ALA A 52 -16.07 1.01 4.31
C ALA A 52 -16.75 1.91 3.24
N ASP A 53 -16.78 1.48 1.98
CA ASP A 53 -17.50 2.20 0.94
C ASP A 53 -19.02 2.12 1.08
N ALA A 54 -19.55 0.98 1.54
CA ALA A 54 -20.98 0.87 1.89
C ALA A 54 -21.34 1.80 3.05
N ASP A 55 -20.46 1.95 4.04
CA ASP A 55 -20.65 2.84 5.19
C ASP A 55 -20.67 4.30 4.79
N LYS A 56 -19.73 4.72 3.95
CA LYS A 56 -19.71 6.07 3.37
C LYS A 56 -21.01 6.35 2.61
N LYS A 57 -21.48 5.40 1.79
CA LYS A 57 -22.71 5.55 1.01
C LYS A 57 -23.97 5.63 1.87
N THR A 58 -24.01 4.89 2.97
CA THR A 58 -25.16 4.82 3.88
C THR A 58 -25.10 5.86 5.01
N GLY A 59 -24.02 6.63 5.10
CA GLY A 59 -23.80 7.63 6.15
C GLY A 59 -23.41 7.03 7.50
N ARG A 60 -22.99 5.76 7.56
CA ARG A 60 -22.43 5.11 8.77
C ARG A 60 -20.99 5.55 9.00
N ILE A 61 -20.74 6.85 9.04
CA ILE A 61 -19.42 7.45 9.25
C ILE A 61 -19.48 8.38 10.47
N SER A 62 -18.38 8.49 11.21
CA SER A 62 -18.27 9.51 12.25
C SER A 62 -18.13 10.90 11.62
N GLU A 63 -18.38 11.93 12.40
CA GLU A 63 -17.98 13.28 12.04
C GLU A 63 -16.45 13.38 11.93
N ALA A 64 -15.97 14.40 11.21
CA ALA A 64 -14.54 14.69 11.14
C ALA A 64 -14.02 15.12 12.52
N PHE A 65 -12.92 14.51 12.95
CA PHE A 65 -12.27 14.88 14.20
C PHE A 65 -11.30 16.04 13.96
N ALA A 66 -11.34 17.06 14.82
CA ALA A 66 -10.45 18.22 14.73
C ALA A 66 -9.02 17.88 15.21
N SER A 67 -8.87 16.83 16.02
CA SER A 67 -7.59 16.37 16.55
C SER A 67 -7.59 14.86 16.79
N VAL A 68 -6.39 14.29 16.94
CA VAL A 68 -6.21 12.89 17.35
C VAL A 68 -6.79 12.65 18.75
N ASP A 69 -6.68 13.63 19.65
CA ASP A 69 -7.27 13.52 21.00
C ASP A 69 -8.80 13.37 20.95
N ASP A 70 -9.47 14.09 20.03
CA ASP A 70 -10.92 13.98 19.85
C ASP A 70 -11.32 12.62 19.29
N LEU A 71 -10.55 12.08 18.34
CA LEU A 71 -10.72 10.72 17.85
C LEU A 71 -10.56 9.70 18.99
N MET A 72 -9.51 9.83 19.80
CA MET A 72 -9.24 8.88 20.89
C MET A 72 -10.31 8.91 21.97
N ARG A 73 -10.87 10.08 22.30
CA ARG A 73 -12.02 10.21 23.21
C ARG A 73 -13.25 9.50 22.66
N ASN A 74 -13.54 9.68 21.37
CA ASN A 74 -14.65 9.00 20.71
C ASN A 74 -14.50 7.47 20.75
N LEU A 75 -13.32 6.95 20.41
CA LEU A 75 -13.02 5.51 20.43
C LEU A 75 -13.11 4.89 21.84
N ARG A 76 -12.78 5.67 22.88
CA ARG A 76 -12.91 5.24 24.28
C ARG A 76 -14.36 5.34 24.80
N GLY A 77 -15.29 5.88 24.01
CA GLY A 77 -16.67 6.13 24.44
C GLY A 77 -16.80 7.28 25.43
N GLU A 78 -15.82 8.18 25.51
CA GLU A 78 -15.79 9.31 26.45
C GLU A 78 -16.60 10.52 25.93
N ASN A 79 -17.11 10.45 24.69
CA ASN A 79 -18.07 11.42 24.16
C ASN A 79 -19.46 11.09 24.70
N LYS A 80 -19.85 11.76 25.80
CA LYS A 80 -21.21 11.69 26.35
C LYS A 80 -22.25 12.09 25.29
N SER A 81 -23.27 11.24 25.10
CA SER A 81 -24.66 11.71 24.99
C SER A 81 -25.25 11.84 26.39
#